data_AF-A0A1A6HYS5-F1
#
_entry.id   AF-A0A1A6HYS5-F1
#
_cell.length_a   1.000
_cell.length_b   1.000
_cell.length_c   1.000
_cell.angle_alpha   90.00
_cell.angle_beta   90.00
_cell.angle_gamma   90.00
#
_symmetry.space_group_name_H-M   'P 1'
#
loop_
_entity.id
_entity.type
_entity.pdbx_description
1 polymer ?
#
loop_
_entity_poly.entity_id
_entity_poly.type
_entity_poly.pdbx_seq_one_letter_code
_entity_poly.pdbx_strand_id
1 'polypeptide(L)'
;SLARLLFPAVDDNLLKFLYDDNQRVEPEWYIPIIPMVLINGAEGIGTGWACKLPNYDAREIVNNVRRMLEGLDPHPMLPNYKNFKGTIQELGQNQYAVSGEIFVVDRNTVEITELPVRTWT
;
A
#
# COMPACT_ATOMS: atom_id res chain seq x y z
N SER A 1 19.83 -0.90 -4.04
CA SER A 1 18.64 -0.13 -3.58
C SER A 1 17.40 -0.75 -4.19
N LEU A 2 16.31 -0.93 -3.42
CA LEU A 2 15.02 -1.43 -3.94
C LEU A 2 14.39 -0.46 -4.95
N ALA A 3 14.67 0.84 -4.87
CA ALA A 3 14.06 1.85 -5.73
C ALA A 3 14.30 1.60 -7.22
N ARG A 4 15.55 1.32 -7.65
CA ARG A 4 15.85 1.04 -9.06
C ARG A 4 15.47 -0.37 -9.52
N LEU A 5 15.09 -1.25 -8.60
CA LEU A 5 14.42 -2.50 -8.96
C LEU A 5 12.95 -2.27 -9.24
N LEU A 6 12.30 -1.38 -8.49
CA LEU A 6 10.89 -1.02 -8.69
C LEU A 6 10.68 -0.09 -9.89
N PHE A 7 11.65 0.80 -10.15
CA PHE A 7 11.67 1.78 -11.24
C PHE A 7 12.94 1.55 -12.09
N PRO A 8 12.91 0.58 -13.02
CA PRO A 8 14.06 0.24 -13.84
C PRO A 8 14.58 1.44 -14.61
N ALA A 9 15.89 1.69 -14.56
CA ALA A 9 16.50 2.85 -15.23
C ALA A 9 16.35 2.82 -16.76
N VAL A 10 16.12 1.64 -17.34
CA VAL A 10 15.86 1.52 -18.78
C VAL A 10 14.52 2.15 -19.18
N ASP A 11 13.52 2.11 -18.29
CA ASP A 11 12.18 2.65 -18.53
C ASP A 11 12.17 4.19 -18.48
N ASP A 12 13.18 4.83 -17.85
CA ASP A 12 13.34 6.29 -17.83
C ASP A 12 13.32 6.86 -19.28
N ASN A 13 13.81 6.13 -20.27
CA ASN A 13 13.84 6.56 -21.67
C ASN A 13 12.45 6.61 -22.34
N LEU A 14 11.45 5.98 -21.73
CA LEU A 14 10.07 5.90 -22.23
C LEU A 14 9.17 6.96 -21.58
N LEU A 15 9.66 7.65 -20.55
CA LEU A 15 8.86 8.60 -19.77
C LEU A 15 8.76 9.96 -20.45
N LYS A 16 7.61 10.61 -20.27
CA LYS A 16 7.39 11.98 -20.70
C LYS A 16 7.83 12.94 -19.60
N PHE A 17 9.04 13.50 -19.75
CA PHE A 17 9.58 14.51 -18.86
C PHE A 17 8.93 15.88 -19.07
N LEU A 18 8.65 16.57 -17.96
CA LEU A 18 8.11 17.92 -17.96
C LEU A 18 9.23 18.95 -18.09
N TYR A 19 8.85 20.17 -18.46
CA TYR A 19 9.73 21.32 -18.53
C TYR A 19 9.16 22.46 -17.67
N ASP A 20 9.99 22.99 -16.79
CA ASP A 20 9.72 24.18 -15.98
C ASP A 20 10.85 25.18 -16.16
N ASP A 21 10.55 26.45 -16.47
CA ASP A 21 11.54 27.47 -16.87
C ASP A 21 12.57 27.00 -17.94
N ASN A 22 12.10 26.23 -18.94
CA ASN A 22 12.92 25.58 -19.98
C ASN A 22 13.93 24.54 -19.46
N GLN A 23 13.90 24.18 -18.17
CA GLN A 23 14.67 23.10 -17.58
C GLN A 23 13.83 21.82 -17.54
N ARG A 24 14.44 20.69 -17.92
CA ARG A 24 13.80 19.38 -17.79
C ARG A 24 13.73 18.99 -16.31
N VAL A 25 12.53 18.72 -15.81
CA VAL A 25 12.26 18.31 -14.42
C VAL A 25 11.80 16.84 -14.36
N GLU A 26 10.99 16.42 -13.39
CA GLU A 26 10.45 15.07 -13.28
C GLU A 26 9.48 14.70 -14.43
N PRO A 27 9.24 13.40 -14.67
CA PRO A 27 8.18 12.97 -15.58
C PRO A 27 6.79 13.17 -14.99
N GLU A 28 5.79 13.18 -15.88
CA GLU A 28 4.37 13.24 -15.47
C GLU A 28 4.03 12.14 -14.43
N TRP A 29 4.60 10.96 -14.60
CA TRP A 29 4.55 9.85 -13.67
C TRP A 29 5.65 8.84 -14.03
N TYR A 30 6.05 8.03 -13.07
CA TYR A 30 6.94 6.90 -13.28
C TYR A 30 6.13 5.61 -13.49
N ILE A 31 6.69 4.64 -14.20
CA ILE A 31 6.07 3.32 -14.43
C ILE A 31 6.75 2.25 -13.56
N PRO A 32 6.30 2.03 -12.30
CA PRO A 32 6.87 0.96 -11.49
C PRO A 32 6.45 -0.41 -12.02
N ILE A 33 7.27 -1.44 -11.75
CA ILE A 33 6.97 -2.84 -12.14
C ILE A 33 5.75 -3.43 -11.39
N ILE A 34 5.32 -2.80 -10.30
CA ILE A 34 4.13 -3.16 -9.50
C ILE A 34 3.42 -1.89 -9.03
N PRO A 35 2.09 -1.91 -8.82
CA PRO A 35 1.30 -0.72 -8.48
C PRO A 35 1.64 -0.16 -7.08
N MET A 36 2.60 0.76 -7.03
CA MET A 36 3.10 1.36 -5.79
C MET A 36 2.03 2.10 -4.96
N VAL A 37 0.98 2.58 -5.62
CA VAL A 37 -0.17 3.24 -4.97
C VAL A 37 -0.89 2.33 -3.96
N LEU A 38 -0.86 1.01 -4.17
CA LEU A 38 -1.45 0.04 -3.25
C LEU A 38 -0.48 -0.34 -2.12
N ILE A 39 0.82 -0.41 -2.40
CA ILE A 39 1.82 -0.87 -1.42
C ILE A 39 1.96 0.12 -0.27
N ASN A 40 2.07 1.41 -0.59
CA ASN A 40 2.28 2.45 0.41
C ASN A 40 0.98 3.15 0.83
N GLY A 41 -0.15 2.76 0.24
CA GLY A 41 -1.39 3.52 0.32
C GLY A 41 -1.28 4.88 -0.38
N ALA A 42 -2.36 5.64 -0.32
CA ALA A 42 -2.41 7.00 -0.81
C ALA A 42 -3.35 7.81 0.07
N GLU A 43 -2.95 9.03 0.44
CA GLU A 43 -3.77 9.93 1.23
C GLU A 43 -3.58 11.35 0.72
N GLY A 44 -4.68 12.06 0.52
CA GLY A 44 -4.65 13.44 0.03
C GLY A 44 -6.02 14.09 0.10
N ILE A 45 -6.04 15.39 0.36
CA ILE A 45 -7.25 16.20 0.41
C ILE A 45 -7.08 17.33 -0.60
N GLY A 46 -8.02 17.43 -1.54
CA GLY A 46 -8.11 18.54 -2.47
C GLY A 46 -9.40 19.32 -2.27
N THR A 47 -9.66 20.26 -3.17
CA THR A 47 -10.94 20.98 -3.20
C THR A 47 -11.98 20.12 -3.92
N GLY A 48 -13.01 19.68 -3.20
CA GLY A 48 -14.12 18.86 -3.73
C GLY A 48 -13.94 17.34 -3.60
N TRP A 49 -12.71 16.84 -3.53
CA TRP A 49 -12.41 15.41 -3.40
C TRP A 49 -11.31 15.12 -2.40
N ALA A 50 -11.31 13.90 -1.87
CA ALA A 50 -10.23 13.34 -1.07
C ALA A 50 -9.89 11.92 -1.53
N CYS A 51 -8.65 11.51 -1.30
CA CYS A 51 -8.12 10.19 -1.61
C CYS A 51 -7.71 9.50 -0.31
N LYS A 52 -8.12 8.23 -0.14
CA LYS A 52 -7.68 7.38 0.96
C LYS A 52 -7.63 5.92 0.51
N LEU A 53 -6.42 5.39 0.36
CA LEU A 53 -6.15 3.98 0.11
C LEU A 53 -5.29 3.42 1.24
N PRO A 54 -5.62 2.23 1.78
CA PRO A 54 -4.78 1.55 2.74
C PRO A 54 -3.59 0.87 2.04
N ASN A 55 -2.66 0.35 2.84
CA ASN A 55 -1.52 -0.43 2.36
C ASN A 55 -1.94 -1.86 2.05
N TYR A 56 -1.23 -2.50 1.12
CA TYR A 56 -1.38 -3.90 0.73
C TYR A 56 -0.02 -4.60 0.68
N ASP A 57 -0.02 -5.94 0.78
CA ASP A 57 1.22 -6.70 0.77
C ASP A 57 1.84 -6.74 -0.65
N ALA A 58 3.14 -6.43 -0.71
CA ALA A 58 3.85 -6.37 -1.98
C ALA A 58 3.95 -7.75 -2.67
N ARG A 59 4.00 -8.86 -1.92
CA ARG A 59 4.10 -10.21 -2.50
C ARG A 59 2.77 -10.66 -3.05
N GLU A 60 1.67 -10.35 -2.37
CA GLU A 60 0.30 -10.59 -2.86
C GLU A 60 0.04 -9.83 -4.16
N ILE A 61 0.45 -8.56 -4.23
CA ILE A 61 0.38 -7.76 -5.46
C ILE A 61 1.21 -8.40 -6.58
N VAL A 62 2.46 -8.79 -6.31
CA VAL A 62 3.31 -9.48 -7.30
C VAL A 62 2.64 -10.77 -7.80
N ASN A 63 2.02 -11.54 -6.90
CA ASN A 63 1.30 -12.75 -7.27
C ASN A 63 0.11 -12.44 -8.20
N ASN A 64 -0.70 -11.42 -7.88
CA ASN A 64 -1.79 -11.00 -8.75
C ASN A 64 -1.32 -10.48 -10.11
N VAL A 65 -0.23 -9.72 -10.17
CA VAL A 65 0.38 -9.29 -11.43
C VAL A 65 0.78 -10.51 -12.27
N ARG A 66 1.41 -11.53 -11.67
CA ARG A 66 1.78 -12.77 -12.38
C ARG A 66 0.56 -13.54 -12.88
N ARG A 67 -0.48 -13.68 -12.06
CA ARG A 67 -1.75 -14.30 -12.47
C ARG A 67 -2.36 -13.63 -13.69
N MET A 68 -2.39 -12.30 -13.68
CA MET A 68 -2.92 -11.51 -14.81
C MET A 68 -2.06 -11.67 -16.07
N LEU A 69 -0.73 -11.77 -15.93
CA LEU A 69 0.17 -12.08 -17.06
C LEU A 69 -0.07 -13.49 -17.64
N GLU A 70 -0.53 -14.43 -16.82
CA GLU A 70 -0.95 -15.79 -17.23
C GLU A 70 -2.39 -15.83 -17.75
N GLY A 71 -3.09 -14.70 -17.84
CA GLY A 71 -4.48 -14.62 -18.30
C GLY A 71 -5.52 -15.07 -17.27
N LEU A 72 -5.14 -15.17 -16.00
CA LEU A 72 -6.03 -15.54 -14.89
C LEU A 72 -6.55 -14.30 -14.15
N ASP A 73 -7.73 -14.40 -13.57
CA ASP A 73 -8.26 -13.35 -12.70
C ASP A 73 -7.42 -13.18 -11.42
N PRO A 74 -7.19 -11.94 -10.96
CA PRO A 74 -6.51 -11.68 -9.70
C PRO A 74 -7.37 -12.13 -8.53
N HIS A 75 -6.74 -12.53 -7.44
CA HIS A 75 -7.43 -12.80 -6.19
C HIS A 75 -7.81 -11.48 -5.50
N PRO A 76 -8.95 -11.45 -4.78
CA PRO A 76 -9.25 -10.37 -3.84
C PRO A 76 -8.11 -10.22 -2.83
N MET A 77 -7.77 -8.99 -2.48
CA MET A 77 -6.71 -8.67 -1.52
C MET A 77 -7.33 -7.94 -0.33
N LEU A 78 -6.83 -8.22 0.87
CA LEU A 78 -7.16 -7.44 2.07
C LEU A 78 -6.05 -6.43 2.36
N PRO A 79 -6.36 -5.29 3.00
CA PRO A 79 -5.33 -4.37 3.46
C PRO A 79 -4.31 -5.09 4.35
N ASN A 80 -3.03 -4.75 4.18
CA ASN A 80 -1.92 -5.34 4.91
C ASN A 80 -0.87 -4.27 5.22
N TYR A 81 -0.48 -4.17 6.49
CA TYR A 81 0.53 -3.24 6.95
C TYR A 81 1.76 -4.01 7.40
N LYS A 82 2.91 -3.70 6.80
CA LYS A 82 4.17 -4.38 7.13
C LYS A 82 4.47 -4.26 8.63
N ASN A 83 4.76 -5.41 9.25
CA ASN A 83 5.05 -5.59 10.67
C ASN A 83 3.86 -5.38 11.63
N PHE A 84 2.65 -5.09 11.14
CA PHE A 84 1.45 -5.11 11.96
C PHE A 84 1.13 -6.55 12.37
N LYS A 85 0.94 -6.79 13.66
CA LYS A 85 0.68 -8.12 14.23
C LYS A 85 -0.79 -8.40 14.48
N GLY A 86 -1.61 -7.35 14.55
CA GLY A 86 -3.05 -7.47 14.72
C GLY A 86 -3.76 -8.01 13.48
N THR A 87 -5.08 -7.96 13.49
CA THR A 87 -5.91 -8.53 12.41
C THR A 87 -6.66 -7.47 11.63
N ILE A 88 -6.77 -7.67 10.31
CA ILE A 88 -7.61 -6.88 9.41
C ILE A 88 -8.66 -7.80 8.80
N GLN A 89 -9.94 -7.47 8.97
CA GLN A 89 -11.07 -8.29 8.51
C GLN A 89 -12.03 -7.42 7.70
N GLU A 90 -12.54 -7.95 6.58
CA GLU A 90 -13.58 -7.28 5.81
C GLU A 90 -14.94 -7.43 6.51
N LEU A 91 -15.64 -6.30 6.69
CA LEU A 91 -16.99 -6.25 7.25
C LEU A 91 -18.06 -6.01 6.17
N GLY A 92 -17.64 -5.51 5.02
CA GLY A 92 -18.48 -5.18 3.88
C GLY A 92 -17.63 -4.53 2.79
N GLN A 93 -18.25 -4.20 1.65
CA GLN A 93 -17.52 -3.62 0.53
C GLN A 93 -16.78 -2.34 0.95
N ASN A 94 -15.45 -2.37 0.86
CA ASN A 94 -14.54 -1.28 1.27
C ASN A 94 -14.63 -0.89 2.76
N GLN A 95 -15.11 -1.78 3.63
CA GLN A 95 -15.20 -1.56 5.07
C GLN A 95 -14.44 -2.65 5.83
N TYR A 96 -13.53 -2.25 6.73
CA TYR A 96 -12.62 -3.16 7.40
C TYR A 96 -12.58 -2.90 8.91
N ALA A 97 -12.53 -3.98 9.70
CA ALA A 97 -12.19 -3.96 11.11
C ALA A 97 -10.67 -4.14 11.26
N VAL A 98 -10.01 -3.22 11.95
CA VAL A 98 -8.59 -3.28 12.29
C VAL A 98 -8.45 -3.41 13.80
N SER A 99 -7.96 -4.55 14.27
CA SER A 99 -7.88 -4.87 15.69
C SER A 99 -6.43 -5.08 16.10
N GLY A 100 -6.02 -4.41 17.17
CA GLY A 100 -4.76 -4.71 17.87
C GLY A 100 -4.85 -6.00 18.66
N GLU A 101 -3.87 -6.24 19.54
CA GLU A 101 -3.79 -7.43 20.36
C GLU A 101 -3.85 -7.07 21.85
N ILE A 102 -4.73 -7.75 22.57
CA ILE A 102 -4.86 -7.64 24.03
C ILE A 102 -5.05 -9.04 24.62
N PHE A 103 -4.32 -9.31 25.70
CA PHE A 103 -4.33 -10.58 26.41
C PHE A 103 -4.64 -10.36 27.88
N VAL A 104 -5.43 -11.25 28.48
CA VAL A 104 -5.64 -11.29 29.93
C VAL A 104 -4.52 -12.13 30.53
N VAL A 105 -3.64 -11.52 31.32
CA VAL A 105 -2.51 -12.20 31.96
C VAL A 105 -2.99 -12.89 33.25
N ASP A 106 -3.76 -12.17 34.06
CA ASP A 106 -4.39 -12.67 35.28
C ASP A 106 -5.68 -11.88 35.61
N ARG A 107 -6.29 -12.11 36.77
CA ARG A 107 -7.58 -11.49 37.15
C ARG A 107 -7.52 -9.96 37.27
N ASN A 108 -6.35 -9.38 37.50
CA ASN A 108 -6.15 -7.96 37.72
C ASN A 108 -5.23 -7.32 36.66
N THR A 109 -4.70 -8.10 35.72
CA THR A 109 -3.71 -7.64 34.75
C THR A 109 -4.10 -8.01 33.32
N VAL A 110 -4.07 -7.02 32.44
CA VAL A 110 -4.17 -7.19 30.99
C VAL A 110 -2.92 -6.63 30.32
N GLU A 111 -2.52 -7.23 29.21
CA GLU A 111 -1.35 -6.83 28.43
C GLU A 111 -1.80 -6.47 27.00
N ILE A 112 -1.38 -5.29 26.53
CA ILE A 112 -1.63 -4.83 25.16
C ILE A 112 -0.30 -4.91 24.41
N THR A 113 -0.24 -5.75 23.38
CA THR A 113 0.99 -5.98 22.59
C THR A 113 0.98 -5.30 21.23
N GLU A 114 -0.19 -4.85 20.75
CA GLU A 114 -0.36 -4.17 19.47
C GLU A 114 -1.55 -3.22 19.51
N LEU A 115 -1.40 -2.04 18.91
CA LEU A 115 -2.49 -1.09 18.71
C LEU A 115 -3.00 -1.15 17.27
N PRO A 116 -4.29 -0.86 17.00
CA PRO A 116 -4.78 -0.74 15.63
C PRO A 116 -3.94 0.25 14.80
N VAL A 117 -3.77 -0.06 13.52
CA VAL A 117 -2.99 0.75 12.59
C VAL A 117 -3.41 2.23 12.64
N ARG A 118 -2.42 3.15 12.63
CA ARG A 118 -2.57 4.62 12.82
C ARG A 118 -3.00 5.07 14.22
N THR A 119 -2.95 4.20 15.22
CA THR A 119 -3.01 4.60 16.64
C THR A 119 -1.59 4.75 17.18
N TRP A 120 -1.30 5.89 17.82
CA TRP A 120 0.03 6.22 18.34
C TRP A 120 0.09 6.00 19.86
N THR A 121 1.25 5.55 20.35
CA THR A 121 1.56 5.38 21.78
C THR A 121 1.82 6.70 22.49
#